data_AF-A0A382D3U3-F1
#
_entry.id   AF-A0A382D3U3-F1
#
_cell.length_a   1.000
_cell.length_b   1.000
_cell.length_c   1.000
_cell.angle_alpha   90.00
_cell.angle_beta   90.00
_cell.angle_gamma   90.00
#
_symmetry.space_group_name_H-M   'P 1'
#
loop_
_entity.id
_entity.type
_entity.pdbx_description
1 polymer ?
#
loop_
_entity_poly.entity_id
_entity_poly.type
_entity_poly.pdbx_seq_one_letter_code
_entity_poly.pdbx_strand_id
1 'polypeptide(L)' 'ETESSQTWVIPSGGGVVRNMMATSAGDLVLACSGVNRVALVETSDN' A
#
# COMPACT_ATOMS: atom_id res chain seq x y z
N GLU A 1 5.32 -9.54 -23.02
CA GLU A 1 6.31 -9.46 -21.92
C GLU A 1 5.61 -9.84 -20.63
N THR A 2 6.34 -10.33 -19.62
CA THR A 2 5.76 -10.71 -18.32
C THR A 2 6.35 -9.81 -17.26
N GLU A 3 5.50 -9.17 -16.47
CA GLU A 3 5.91 -8.26 -15.39
C GLU A 3 5.81 -8.98 -14.04
N SER A 4 6.82 -8.79 -13.18
CA SER A 4 6.79 -9.29 -11.80
C SER A 4 6.13 -8.25 -10.91
N SER A 5 5.16 -8.68 -10.10
CA SER A 5 4.45 -7.83 -9.14
C SER A 5 4.91 -8.14 -7.71
N GLN A 6 4.98 -7.11 -6.88
CA GLN A 6 5.18 -7.29 -5.44
C GLN A 6 3.86 -7.63 -4.74
N THR A 7 3.91 -8.30 -3.60
CA THR A 7 2.74 -8.58 -2.76
C THR A 7 3.13 -8.56 -1.28
N TRP A 8 2.33 -7.89 -0.48
CA TRP A 8 2.52 -7.76 0.97
C TRP A 8 1.17 -7.67 1.69
N VAL A 9 1.19 -7.86 3.01
CA VAL A 9 0.01 -7.70 3.87
C VAL A 9 -0.19 -6.21 4.16
N ILE A 10 -1.43 -5.73 4.02
CA ILE A 10 -1.76 -4.32 4.28
C ILE A 10 -1.49 -3.96 5.75
N PRO A 11 -0.57 -3.02 6.05
CA PRO A 11 -0.11 -2.75 7.42
C PRO A 11 -1.21 -2.33 8.40
N SER A 12 -2.25 -1.64 7.92
CA SER A 12 -3.37 -1.18 8.75
C SER A 12 -4.36 -2.28 9.14
N GLY A 13 -4.17 -3.52 8.67
CA GLY A 13 -5.10 -4.64 8.87
C GLY A 13 -6.06 -4.87 7.70
N GLY A 14 -5.88 -4.18 6.58
CA GLY A 14 -6.55 -4.49 5.31
C GLY A 14 -7.99 -3.99 5.16
N GLY A 15 -8.81 -4.79 4.49
CA GLY A 15 -10.17 -4.43 4.06
C GLY A 15 -10.20 -3.86 2.63
N VAL A 16 -11.01 -2.81 2.42
CA VAL A 16 -11.15 -2.15 1.12
C VAL A 16 -10.16 -0.98 1.04
N VAL A 17 -9.24 -1.02 0.07
CA VAL A 17 -8.41 0.14 -0.33
C VAL A 17 -9.17 0.95 -1.38
N ARG A 18 -9.46 2.21 -1.09
CA ARG A 18 -10.21 3.11 -2.01
C ARG A 18 -9.30 4.06 -2.78
N ASN A 19 -8.09 4.28 -2.28
CA ASN A 19 -7.09 5.16 -2.87
C ASN A 19 -5.68 4.69 -2.48
N MET A 20 -4.75 4.82 -3.41
CA MET A 20 -3.32 4.57 -3.25
C MET A 20 -2.57 5.71 -3.95
N MET A 21 -1.51 6.22 -3.31
CA MET A 21 -0.69 7.29 -3.88
C MET A 21 0.77 7.07 -3.51
N ALA A 22 1.67 7.31 -4.46
CA ALA A 22 3.11 7.36 -4.20
C ALA A 22 3.48 8.65 -3.47
N THR A 23 4.36 8.53 -2.48
CA THR A 23 4.99 9.66 -1.80
C THR A 23 6.21 10.13 -2.59
N SER A 24 6.73 11.31 -2.26
CA SER A 24 7.99 11.80 -2.82
C SER A 24 9.21 10.95 -2.44
N ALA A 25 9.10 10.12 -1.39
CA ALA A 25 10.15 9.20 -0.97
C ALA A 25 10.12 7.86 -1.74
N GLY A 26 9.10 7.62 -2.57
CA GLY A 26 8.92 6.38 -3.32
C GLY A 26 7.93 5.40 -2.67
N ASP A 27 7.61 5.59 -1.40
CA ASP A 27 6.65 4.76 -0.63
C ASP A 27 5.20 4.95 -1.08
N LEU A 28 4.29 4.10 -0.61
CA LEU A 28 2.84 4.23 -0.87
C LEU A 28 2.06 4.59 0.38
N VAL A 29 1.08 5.48 0.23
CA VAL A 29 0.05 5.75 1.24
C VAL A 29 -1.29 5.20 0.76
N LEU A 30 -1.97 4.45 1.63
CA LEU A 30 -3.25 3.79 1.34
C LEU A 30 -4.37 4.32 2.23
N ALA A 31 -5.53 4.61 1.62
CA ALA A 31 -6.77 4.85 2.35
C ALA A 31 -7.58 3.55 2.48
N CYS A 32 -7.63 2.97 3.68
CA CYS A 32 -8.27 1.68 3.97
C CYS A 32 -9.66 1.89 4.60
N SER A 33 -10.69 2.04 3.76
CA SER A 33 -12.06 2.34 4.23
C SER A 33 -12.72 1.18 4.98
N GLY A 34 -12.32 -0.06 4.69
CA GLY A 34 -12.89 -1.24 5.36
C GLY A 34 -12.59 -1.30 6.87
N VAL A 35 -11.57 -0.58 7.32
CA VAL A 35 -11.11 -0.54 8.72
C VAL A 35 -10.98 0.89 9.26
N ASN A 36 -11.37 1.90 8.48
CA ASN A 36 -11.25 3.33 8.81
C ASN A 36 -9.83 3.74 9.24
N ARG A 37 -8.81 3.38 8.45
CA ARG A 37 -7.39 3.69 8.73
C ARG A 37 -6.64 4.11 7.47
N VAL A 38 -5.45 4.67 7.69
CA VAL A 38 -4.43 4.94 6.67
C VAL A 38 -3.22 4.03 6.91
N ALA A 39 -2.59 3.53 5.84
CA ALA A 39 -1.36 2.74 5.91
C ALA A 39 -0.24 3.41 5.11
N LEU A 40 0.98 3.35 5.64
CA LEU A 40 2.21 3.61 4.90
C LEU A 40 2.82 2.27 4.51
N VAL A 41 3.26 2.14 3.27
CA VAL A 41 3.93 0.96 2.73
C VAL A 41 5.28 1.40 2.21
N GLU A 42 6.32 0.86 2.83
CA GLU A 42 7.69 1.06 2.38
C GLU A 42 7.95 0.15 1.18
N THR A 43 8.32 0.74 0.03
CA THR A 43 8.53 0.00 -1.22
C THR A 43 9.98 -0.35 -1.49
N SER A 44 10.89 0.09 -0.61
CA SER A 44 12.28 -0.36 -0.63
C SER A 44 12.35 -1.84 -0.29
N ASP A 45 12.97 -2.62 -1.16
CA ASP A 45 13.26 -4.03 -0.90
C ASP A 45 14.08 -4.14 0.41
N ASN A 46 13.60 -4.94 1.35
CA ASN A 46 14.39 -5.38 2.51
C ASN A 46 15.02 -6.75 2.23
#